data_AF-A0A183FLR6-F1
#
_entry.id   AF-A0A183FLR6-F1
#
_cell.length_a   1.000
_cell.length_b   1.000
_cell.length_c   1.000
_cell.angle_alpha   90.00
_cell.angle_beta   90.00
_cell.angle_gamma   90.00
#
_symmetry.space_group_name_H-M   'P 1'
#
loop_
_entity.id
_entity.type
_entity.pdbx_description
1 polymer ?
#
loop_
_entity_poly.entity_id
_entity_poly.type
_entity_poly.pdbx_seq_one_letter_code
_entity_poly.pdbx_strand_id
1 'polypeptide(L)'
;MQGIASQFGKPKERIGGRCTYSQQCGGGSSCLSNVCQCPSNTFNYGDGYCRSGGSGGTSPSGQCSNPSETVAYQNGAAINCLFSHCPTNSHCEYSNSVQQYVCCG
;
A
#
# COMPACT_ATOMS: atom_id res chain seq x y z
N MET A 1 30.60 -3.34 29.19
CA MET A 1 30.55 -4.17 27.96
C MET A 1 29.19 -4.84 27.90
N GLN A 2 28.26 -4.33 27.08
CA GLN A 2 26.92 -4.92 26.95
C GLN A 2 26.81 -5.67 25.63
N GLY A 3 26.96 -7.00 25.74
CA GLY A 3 26.17 -8.01 25.02
C GLY A 3 26.06 -7.88 23.50
N ILE A 4 27.06 -8.42 22.80
CA ILE A 4 26.91 -8.88 21.41
C ILE A 4 26.11 -10.18 21.36
N ALA A 5 24.77 -10.13 21.27
CA ALA A 5 23.93 -11.16 20.66
C ALA A 5 22.46 -10.75 20.70
N SER A 6 21.78 -10.83 19.54
CA SER A 6 20.32 -11.01 19.34
C SER A 6 19.70 -10.05 18.31
N GLN A 7 20.16 -10.11 17.06
CA GLN A 7 19.27 -9.92 15.90
C GLN A 7 18.36 -11.17 15.67
N PHE A 8 18.15 -12.00 16.70
CA PHE A 8 17.65 -13.38 16.60
C PHE A 8 16.56 -13.72 17.65
N GLY A 9 15.59 -12.83 17.89
CA GLY A 9 14.52 -13.18 18.84
C GLY A 9 13.61 -12.07 19.36
N LYS A 10 13.33 -11.02 18.58
CA LYS A 10 12.22 -10.11 18.92
C LYS A 10 11.01 -10.53 18.08
N PRO A 11 9.85 -10.83 18.69
CA PRO A 11 8.66 -11.17 17.93
C PRO A 11 8.32 -10.02 16.97
N LYS A 12 7.89 -10.37 15.77
CA LYS A 12 7.41 -9.41 14.78
C LYS A 12 6.10 -8.82 15.31
N GLU A 13 6.15 -7.57 15.72
CA GLU A 13 5.02 -6.82 16.26
C GLU A 13 4.08 -6.32 15.16
N ARG A 14 2.81 -6.17 15.50
CA ARG A 14 1.79 -5.55 14.67
C ARG A 14 2.00 -4.04 14.61
N ILE A 15 1.44 -3.44 13.57
CA ILE A 15 1.31 -1.99 13.43
C ILE A 15 0.57 -1.42 14.65
N GLY A 16 1.12 -0.35 15.23
CA GLY A 16 0.71 0.23 16.51
C GLY A 16 1.44 -0.34 17.73
N GLY A 17 2.19 -1.44 17.57
CA GLY A 17 3.02 -2.04 18.62
C GLY A 17 4.27 -1.22 18.91
N ARG A 18 4.83 -1.38 20.12
CA ARG A 18 6.11 -0.73 20.50
C ARG A 18 7.28 -1.42 19.82
N CYS A 19 8.22 -0.63 19.32
CA CYS A 19 9.41 -1.13 18.64
C CYS A 19 10.66 -0.35 19.07
N THR A 20 11.81 -0.98 18.86
CA THR A 20 13.15 -0.39 18.98
C THR A 20 13.84 -0.35 17.62
N TYR A 21 13.54 -1.30 16.74
CA TYR A 21 14.12 -1.43 15.41
C TYR A 21 13.05 -1.78 14.39
N SER A 22 13.16 -1.27 13.16
CA SER A 22 12.19 -1.52 12.09
C SER A 22 12.05 -3.00 11.73
N GLN A 23 13.08 -3.84 11.94
CA GLN A 23 12.96 -5.29 11.71
C GLN A 23 11.96 -5.98 12.65
N GLN A 24 11.59 -5.34 13.77
CA GLN A 24 10.58 -5.85 14.68
C GLN A 24 9.16 -5.60 14.15
N CYS A 25 8.98 -4.77 13.12
CA CYS A 25 7.68 -4.35 12.66
C CYS A 25 7.14 -5.24 11.52
N GLY A 26 5.87 -5.63 11.68
CA GLY A 26 5.12 -6.51 10.81
C GLY A 26 4.58 -5.84 9.56
N GLY A 27 4.34 -6.62 8.50
CA GLY A 27 3.50 -6.17 7.38
C GLY A 27 3.98 -4.94 6.62
N GLY A 28 5.29 -4.67 6.54
CA GLY A 28 5.82 -3.51 5.80
C GLY A 28 5.85 -2.20 6.58
N SER A 29 5.61 -2.24 7.89
CA SER A 29 5.80 -1.08 8.77
C SER A 29 7.26 -0.85 9.16
N SER A 30 7.58 0.40 9.50
CA SER A 30 8.88 0.81 10.03
C SER A 30 8.73 1.31 11.46
N CYS A 31 9.81 1.23 12.23
CA CYS A 31 9.80 1.72 13.60
C CYS A 31 9.97 3.23 13.60
N LEU A 32 8.88 3.96 13.84
CA LEU A 32 8.81 5.41 13.86
C LEU A 32 8.39 5.84 15.25
N SER A 33 9.20 6.70 15.90
CA SER A 33 8.93 7.17 17.28
C SER A 33 8.74 6.03 18.30
N ASN A 34 9.50 4.94 18.18
CA ASN A 34 9.38 3.71 18.99
C ASN A 34 8.03 2.98 18.83
N VAL A 35 7.30 3.23 17.74
CA VAL A 35 6.05 2.55 17.40
C VAL A 35 6.10 2.04 15.96
N CYS A 36 5.60 0.83 15.71
CA CYS A 36 5.49 0.30 14.36
C CYS A 36 4.41 1.07 13.61
N GLN A 37 4.82 1.87 12.63
CA GLN A 37 3.93 2.66 11.79
C GLN A 37 4.25 2.45 10.33
N CYS A 38 3.22 2.61 9.50
CA CYS A 38 3.38 2.55 8.06
C CYS A 38 4.21 3.76 7.58
N PRO A 39 5.25 3.54 6.77
CA PRO A 39 6.03 4.64 6.21
C PRO A 39 5.15 5.60 5.41
N SER A 40 5.57 6.86 5.30
CA SER A 40 4.88 7.90 4.51
C SER A 40 4.49 7.34 3.16
N ASN A 41 3.22 7.49 2.76
CA ASN A 41 2.56 6.90 1.58
C ASN A 41 1.94 5.49 1.75
N THR A 42 2.03 4.90 2.94
CA THR A 42 1.34 3.63 3.27
C THR A 42 0.47 3.79 4.49
N PHE A 43 -0.66 3.09 4.51
CA PHE A 43 -1.64 3.11 5.59
C PHE A 43 -2.00 1.68 5.99
N ASN A 44 -2.34 1.52 7.26
CA ASN A 44 -2.87 0.28 7.78
C ASN A 44 -4.38 0.33 7.79
N TYR A 45 -5.02 -0.54 7.01
CA TYR A 45 -6.48 -0.64 6.95
C TYR A 45 -7.07 -1.54 8.06
N GLY A 46 -6.28 -1.81 9.11
CA GLY A 46 -6.66 -2.70 10.21
C GLY A 46 -6.23 -4.17 10.04
N ASP A 47 -5.81 -4.57 8.84
CA ASP A 47 -5.39 -5.93 8.48
C ASP A 47 -3.97 -6.31 8.95
N GLY A 48 -3.28 -5.40 9.64
CA GLY A 48 -1.89 -5.62 10.08
C GLY A 48 -0.83 -5.52 8.98
N TYR A 49 -1.20 -5.08 7.77
CA TYR A 49 -0.27 -4.76 6.68
C TYR A 49 -0.31 -3.27 6.31
N CYS A 50 0.83 -2.72 5.99
CA CYS A 50 0.97 -1.39 5.40
C CYS A 50 0.75 -1.52 3.91
N ARG A 51 -0.37 -0.99 3.45
CA ARG A 51 -0.67 -0.91 2.03
C ARG A 51 -0.44 0.50 1.57
N SER A 52 0.24 0.66 0.44
CA SER A 52 0.49 1.98 -0.10
C SER A 52 -0.85 2.64 -0.43
N GLY A 53 -1.13 3.79 0.18
CA GLY A 53 -2.26 4.65 -0.22
C GLY A 53 -1.93 5.49 -1.45
N GLY A 54 -0.98 5.03 -2.27
CA GLY A 54 -0.39 5.80 -3.35
C GLY A 54 0.93 6.42 -2.92
N SER A 55 2.03 5.69 -3.15
CA SER A 55 3.24 6.13 -3.85
C SER A 55 4.24 4.97 -3.80
N GLY A 56 4.53 4.36 -4.94
CA GLY A 56 5.45 3.22 -4.98
C GLY A 56 5.80 2.78 -6.39
N GLY A 57 6.50 3.65 -7.12
CA GLY A 57 7.20 3.27 -8.33
C GLY A 57 6.55 3.79 -9.61
N THR A 58 7.38 4.31 -10.50
CA THR A 58 7.15 4.32 -11.94
C THR A 58 6.71 2.92 -12.38
N SER A 59 5.40 2.70 -12.38
CA SER A 59 4.75 1.72 -13.20
C SER A 59 3.50 2.40 -13.75
N PRO A 60 3.23 2.29 -15.07
CA PRO A 60 1.91 2.62 -15.60
C PRO A 60 0.78 1.81 -14.94
N SER A 61 1.11 0.87 -14.04
CA SER A 61 0.26 0.03 -13.18
C SER A 61 -0.07 0.61 -11.79
N GLY A 62 0.39 1.82 -11.43
CA GLY A 62 0.14 2.45 -10.12
C GLY A 62 -1.25 3.07 -9.95
N GLN A 63 -2.20 2.69 -10.79
CA GLN A 63 -3.56 3.24 -10.80
C GLN A 63 -4.60 2.25 -10.24
N CYS A 64 -4.19 1.00 -10.01
CA CYS A 64 -5.00 -0.11 -9.50
C CYS A 64 -4.28 -0.76 -8.30
N SER A 65 -5.05 -1.29 -7.35
CA SER A 65 -4.62 -1.98 -6.14
C SER A 65 -3.92 -3.30 -6.49
N ASN A 66 -4.31 -3.91 -7.61
CA ASN A 66 -3.62 -5.04 -8.18
C ASN A 66 -2.56 -4.56 -9.18
N PRO A 67 -1.27 -4.89 -8.96
CA PRO A 67 -0.21 -4.54 -9.89
C PRO A 67 -0.26 -5.34 -11.21
N SER A 68 -1.06 -6.40 -11.24
CA SER A 68 -1.32 -7.24 -12.41
C SER A 68 -2.48 -6.75 -13.29
N GLU A 69 -3.22 -5.74 -12.83
CA GLU A 69 -4.34 -5.16 -13.56
C GLU A 69 -3.94 -3.83 -14.20
N THR A 70 -4.67 -3.46 -15.24
CA THR A 70 -4.43 -2.23 -15.98
C THR A 70 -5.64 -1.32 -15.93
N VAL A 71 -5.42 -0.02 -16.07
CA VAL A 71 -6.53 0.92 -16.21
C VAL A 71 -7.15 0.79 -17.59
N ALA A 72 -8.47 0.66 -17.63
CA ALA A 72 -9.22 0.73 -18.87
C ALA A 72 -9.28 2.19 -19.36
N TYR A 73 -8.81 2.40 -20.59
CA TYR A 73 -8.87 3.69 -21.28
C TYR A 73 -9.91 3.66 -22.40
N GLN A 74 -10.70 4.72 -22.52
CA GLN A 74 -11.65 4.94 -23.61
C GLN A 74 -11.31 6.26 -24.30
N ASN A 75 -11.09 6.24 -25.61
CA ASN A 75 -10.65 7.41 -26.40
C ASN A 75 -9.39 8.10 -25.82
N GLY A 76 -8.47 7.34 -25.25
CA GLY A 76 -7.23 7.87 -24.67
C GLY A 76 -7.38 8.53 -23.29
N ALA A 77 -8.58 8.50 -22.69
CA ALA A 77 -8.83 8.94 -21.32
C ALA A 77 -9.17 7.74 -20.42
N ALA A 78 -8.75 7.77 -19.15
CA ALA A 78 -9.12 6.74 -18.19
C ALA A 78 -10.64 6.72 -17.99
N ILE A 79 -11.25 5.54 -17.97
CA ILE A 79 -12.71 5.41 -17.79
C ILE A 79 -13.05 5.77 -16.35
N ASN A 80 -13.82 6.85 -16.18
CA ASN A 80 -14.30 7.23 -14.85
C ASN A 80 -15.49 6.36 -14.44
N CYS A 81 -15.27 5.46 -13.48
CA CYS A 81 -16.30 4.52 -13.04
C CYS A 81 -17.44 5.13 -12.21
N LEU A 82 -17.33 6.41 -11.82
CA LEU A 82 -18.46 7.18 -11.29
C LEU A 82 -19.42 7.68 -12.38
N PHE A 83 -18.94 7.83 -13.62
CA PHE A 83 -19.71 8.40 -14.72
C PHE A 83 -20.17 7.33 -15.73
N SER A 84 -19.31 6.34 -15.99
CA SER A 84 -19.56 5.25 -16.93
C SER A 84 -19.32 3.91 -16.25
N HIS A 85 -20.23 2.95 -16.44
CA HIS A 85 -20.01 1.59 -15.93
C HIS A 85 -18.73 0.98 -16.51
N CYS A 86 -17.98 0.28 -15.66
CA CYS A 86 -16.78 -0.44 -16.10
C CYS A 86 -17.11 -1.56 -17.09
N PRO A 87 -16.23 -1.82 -18.07
CA PRO A 87 -16.38 -2.94 -18.99
C PRO A 87 -16.28 -4.29 -18.27
N THR A 88 -16.66 -5.36 -18.95
CA THR A 88 -16.69 -6.71 -18.36
C THR A 88 -15.31 -7.11 -17.84
N ASN A 89 -15.27 -7.60 -16.59
CA ASN A 89 -14.07 -7.99 -15.86
C ASN A 89 -13.19 -6.83 -15.35
N SER A 90 -13.71 -5.60 -15.28
CA SER A 90 -13.04 -4.49 -14.60
C SER A 90 -13.83 -4.02 -13.37
N HIS A 91 -13.11 -3.64 -12.31
CA HIS A 91 -13.65 -3.11 -11.08
C HIS A 91 -13.35 -1.62 -10.93
N CYS A 92 -14.17 -0.92 -10.16
CA CYS A 92 -14.01 0.52 -9.94
C CYS A 92 -13.09 0.78 -8.76
N GLU A 93 -12.04 1.58 -8.95
CA GLU A 93 -11.10 1.92 -7.90
C GLU A 93 -10.61 3.35 -7.96
N TYR A 94 -10.36 3.94 -6.79
CA TYR A 94 -9.85 5.30 -6.71
C TYR A 94 -8.35 5.35 -7.01
N SER A 95 -8.01 5.94 -8.16
CA SER A 95 -6.62 6.16 -8.52
C SER A 95 -6.13 7.49 -7.97
N ASN A 96 -5.25 7.41 -6.96
CA ASN A 96 -4.58 8.58 -6.40
C ASN A 96 -3.66 9.29 -7.43
N SER A 97 -3.22 8.59 -8.48
CA SER A 97 -2.35 9.12 -9.53
C SER A 97 -3.06 10.10 -10.46
N VAL A 98 -4.36 9.92 -10.67
CA VAL A 98 -5.19 10.76 -11.55
C VAL A 98 -6.34 11.45 -10.80
N GLN A 99 -6.34 11.38 -9.47
CA GLN A 99 -7.37 11.91 -8.55
C GLN A 99 -8.81 11.60 -9.00
N GLN A 100 -9.02 10.42 -9.59
CA GLN A 100 -10.32 10.01 -10.13
C GLN A 100 -10.52 8.51 -9.96
N TYR A 101 -11.79 8.12 -9.92
CA TYR A 101 -12.22 6.72 -9.87
C TYR A 101 -12.08 6.11 -11.26
N VAL A 102 -11.19 5.13 -11.42
CA VAL A 102 -10.90 4.47 -12.70
C VAL A 102 -11.34 3.00 -12.69
N CYS A 103 -11.55 2.44 -13.87
CA CYS A 103 -11.79 1.00 -14.03
C CYS A 103 -10.48 0.22 -14.13
N CYS A 104 -10.29 -0.77 -13.25
CA CYS A 104 -9.13 -1.65 -13.13
C CYS A 104 -9.49 -3.08 -13.52
N GLY A 105 -8.82 -3.66 -14.50
CA GLY A 105 -9.07 -5.02 -14.98
C GLY A 105 -8.05 -5.54 -15.98
#